data_AF-A0A3D4Z3K3-F1
#
_entry.id   AF-A0A3D4Z3K3-F1
#
_cell.length_a   1.000
_cell.length_b   1.000
_cell.length_c   1.000
_cell.angle_alpha   90.00
_cell.angle_beta   90.00
_cell.angle_gamma   90.00
#
_symmetry.space_group_name_H-M   'P 1'
#
loop_
_entity.id
_entity.type
_entity.pdbx_description
1 polymer ?
#
loop_
_entity_poly.entity_id
_entity_poly.type
_entity_poly.pdbx_seq_one_letter_code
_entity_poly.pdbx_strand_id
1 'polypeptide(L)'
;EARTPLIISGPSEESTDKYHRIDTIIPNLKKESDYTVDEKARSAILTEEGVAHVEKLLNIDNLYDPRHIEILHHVNQALKAHVLFKLDVDYVVKDGEVIIVDEFTGRLMPGRRWSDGLHQAVEAKEGVQVENENQTLATITFQNYFRMFHKLAGMTGTADTEAAEFAKIYNLEVMVIPTNKPMIRKDGGDFIYKNEKAKFKAVIERIEELHGKGQPVLVGTISIEKSEVLSGMLSRRGIKHHVLNAKQHEREAEIVAQAGRFGAVTISTNMAGRGTDILLGGNPEFLARAKVGTEASEAEFNKALEEFRKVCEEEKVKVREAGGLFILGTERHESRRID
;
A
#
# COMPACT_ATOMS: atom_id res chain seq x y z
N GLU A 1 1.41 7.13 -4.83
CA GLU A 1 0.18 6.70 -5.53
C GLU A 1 0.44 6.39 -7.00
N ALA A 2 0.98 7.29 -7.82
CA ALA A 2 1.25 7.05 -9.25
C ALA A 2 2.35 6.01 -9.59
N ARG A 3 2.88 5.26 -8.60
CA ARG A 3 3.83 4.16 -8.83
C ARG A 3 3.11 2.86 -9.24
N THR A 4 1.84 2.71 -8.86
CA THR A 4 1.04 1.52 -9.14
C THR A 4 -0.05 1.88 -10.17
N PRO A 5 -0.22 1.09 -11.25
CA PRO A 5 -1.32 1.30 -12.19
C PRO A 5 -2.67 0.93 -11.57
N LEU A 6 -3.74 1.47 -12.14
CA LEU A 6 -5.10 1.02 -11.91
C LEU A 6 -5.36 -0.16 -12.83
N ILE A 7 -5.71 -1.32 -12.25
CA ILE A 7 -5.91 -2.58 -12.98
C ILE A 7 -7.30 -3.10 -12.66
N ILE A 8 -8.05 -3.48 -13.69
CA ILE A 8 -9.25 -4.29 -13.57
C ILE A 8 -8.88 -5.68 -14.05
N SER A 9 -8.91 -6.65 -13.14
CA SER A 9 -8.73 -8.05 -13.46
C SER A 9 -10.09 -8.76 -13.47
N GLY A 10 -10.23 -9.73 -14.35
CA GLY A 10 -11.40 -10.60 -14.40
C GLY A 10 -11.01 -12.02 -14.77
N PRO A 11 -11.94 -12.97 -14.59
CA PRO A 11 -11.71 -14.33 -15.06
C PRO A 11 -11.49 -14.32 -16.57
N SER A 12 -10.54 -15.13 -17.03
CA SER A 12 -10.41 -15.42 -18.46
C SER A 12 -11.65 -16.16 -18.95
N GLU A 13 -12.14 -15.80 -20.14
CA GLU A 13 -13.20 -16.54 -20.84
C GLU A 13 -12.66 -17.79 -21.54
N GLU A 14 -11.35 -18.04 -21.44
CA GLU A 14 -10.74 -19.22 -22.02
C GLU A 14 -11.18 -20.50 -21.30
N SER A 15 -11.56 -21.50 -22.10
CA SER A 15 -11.87 -22.83 -21.56
C SER A 15 -10.62 -23.45 -20.94
N THR A 16 -10.75 -23.87 -19.68
CA THR A 16 -9.75 -24.67 -18.96
C THR A 16 -9.48 -26.02 -19.64
N ASP A 17 -10.38 -26.47 -20.54
CA ASP A 17 -10.20 -27.68 -21.35
C ASP A 17 -8.90 -27.65 -22.18
N LYS A 18 -8.40 -26.45 -22.55
CA LYS A 18 -7.14 -26.30 -23.27
C LYS A 18 -5.97 -26.89 -22.47
N TYR A 19 -5.91 -26.65 -21.16
CA TYR A 19 -4.84 -27.18 -20.30
C TYR A 19 -4.89 -28.69 -20.24
N HIS A 20 -6.07 -29.30 -20.08
CA HIS A 20 -6.21 -30.75 -20.08
C HIS A 20 -5.83 -31.37 -21.43
N ARG A 21 -6.27 -30.77 -22.54
CA ARG A 21 -5.91 -31.26 -23.89
C ARG A 21 -4.41 -31.22 -24.13
N ILE A 22 -3.76 -30.13 -23.74
CA ILE A 22 -2.31 -29.99 -23.88
C ILE A 22 -1.58 -30.91 -22.90
N ASP A 23 -2.09 -31.07 -21.68
CA ASP A 23 -1.51 -31.99 -20.70
C ASP A 23 -1.45 -33.42 -21.22
N THR A 24 -2.48 -33.91 -21.93
CA THR A 24 -2.48 -35.27 -22.50
C THR A 24 -1.37 -35.54 -23.52
N ILE A 25 -0.82 -34.50 -24.17
CA ILE A 25 0.22 -34.70 -25.19
C ILE A 25 1.63 -34.68 -24.60
N ILE A 26 1.88 -33.93 -23.52
CA ILE A 26 3.22 -33.73 -22.96
C ILE A 26 3.90 -35.03 -22.52
N PRO A 27 3.22 -36.01 -21.88
CA PRO A 27 3.82 -37.29 -21.51
C PRO A 27 4.35 -38.13 -22.68
N ASN A 28 3.90 -37.85 -23.92
CA ASN A 28 4.39 -38.56 -25.11
C ASN A 28 5.73 -38.01 -25.62
N LEU A 29 6.15 -36.84 -25.13
CA LEU A 29 7.42 -36.23 -25.52
C LEU A 29 8.59 -36.87 -24.79
N LYS A 30 9.68 -37.11 -25.51
CA LYS A 30 10.89 -37.76 -24.98
C LYS A 30 11.98 -36.74 -24.64
N LYS A 31 12.54 -36.88 -23.45
CA LYS A 31 13.70 -36.11 -23.00
C LYS A 31 14.89 -36.37 -23.94
N GLU A 32 15.61 -35.31 -24.30
CA GLU A 32 16.79 -35.30 -25.19
C GLU A 32 16.54 -35.55 -26.69
N SER A 33 15.34 -35.98 -27.11
CA SER A 33 14.93 -35.89 -28.52
C SER A 33 14.00 -34.71 -28.76
N ASP A 34 12.90 -34.63 -28.00
CA ASP A 34 11.80 -33.69 -28.25
C ASP A 34 11.97 -32.40 -27.46
N TYR A 35 12.72 -32.43 -26.37
CA TYR A 35 13.01 -31.25 -25.57
C TYR A 35 14.34 -31.37 -24.84
N THR A 36 14.91 -30.21 -24.54
CA THR A 36 16.11 -30.03 -23.73
C THR A 36 15.74 -29.37 -22.40
N VAL A 37 16.49 -29.71 -21.36
CA VAL A 37 16.25 -29.22 -19.99
C VAL A 37 17.55 -28.67 -19.45
N ASP A 38 17.51 -27.40 -19.05
CA ASP A 38 18.57 -26.80 -18.25
C ASP A 38 18.08 -26.69 -16.81
N GLU A 39 18.52 -27.63 -15.96
CA GLU A 39 18.17 -27.66 -14.54
C GLU A 39 18.75 -26.46 -13.77
N LYS A 40 19.88 -25.89 -14.21
CA LYS A 40 20.48 -24.72 -13.57
C LYS A 40 19.69 -23.45 -13.88
N ALA A 41 19.27 -23.30 -15.14
CA ALA A 41 18.44 -22.18 -15.56
C ALA A 41 16.93 -22.38 -15.26
N ARG A 42 16.53 -23.57 -14.80
CA ARG A 42 15.13 -24.00 -14.65
C ARG A 42 14.31 -23.68 -15.90
N SER A 43 14.84 -24.04 -17.06
CA SER A 43 14.18 -23.87 -18.36
C SER A 43 14.08 -25.18 -19.12
N ALA A 44 12.92 -25.41 -19.75
CA ALA A 44 12.69 -26.51 -20.68
C ALA A 44 12.32 -25.93 -22.04
N ILE A 45 12.95 -26.40 -23.11
CA ILE A 45 12.80 -25.85 -24.46
C ILE A 45 12.60 -27.01 -25.43
N LEU A 46 11.58 -26.92 -26.30
CA LEU A 46 11.34 -27.87 -27.37
C LEU A 46 12.46 -27.82 -28.41
N THR A 47 12.88 -28.98 -28.91
CA THR A 47 13.75 -29.10 -30.09
C THR A 47 12.92 -28.99 -31.37
N GLU A 48 13.57 -28.86 -32.53
CA GLU A 48 12.87 -28.91 -33.83
C GLU A 48 12.08 -30.23 -34.01
N GLU A 49 12.64 -31.35 -33.55
CA GLU A 49 11.96 -32.65 -33.57
C GLU A 49 10.72 -32.66 -32.65
N GLY A 50 10.83 -32.07 -31.46
CA GLY A 50 9.71 -31.95 -30.53
C GLY A 50 8.60 -31.04 -31.03
N VAL A 51 8.94 -29.94 -31.71
CA VAL A 51 7.95 -29.08 -32.36
C VAL A 51 7.15 -29.87 -33.39
N ALA A 52 7.83 -30.60 -34.29
CA ALA A 52 7.18 -31.45 -35.28
C ALA A 52 6.34 -32.58 -34.66
N HIS A 53 6.75 -33.11 -33.50
CA HIS A 53 6.00 -34.11 -32.77
C HIS A 53 4.71 -33.52 -32.16
N VAL A 54 4.81 -32.36 -31.50
CA VAL A 54 3.67 -31.63 -30.95
C VAL A 54 2.67 -31.24 -32.05
N GLU A 55 3.15 -30.76 -33.19
CA GLU A 55 2.32 -30.41 -34.35
C GLU A 55 1.47 -31.59 -34.83
N LYS A 56 2.05 -32.79 -34.90
CA LYS A 56 1.33 -34.02 -35.25
C LYS A 56 0.30 -34.42 -34.21
N LEU A 57 0.64 -34.32 -32.92
CA LEU A 57 -0.27 -34.69 -31.82
C LEU A 57 -1.47 -33.72 -31.72
N LEU A 58 -1.25 -32.44 -32.02
CA LEU A 58 -2.30 -31.43 -32.03
C LEU A 58 -3.02 -31.30 -33.38
N ASN A 59 -2.51 -31.99 -34.43
CA ASN A 59 -2.99 -31.92 -35.81
C ASN A 59 -3.01 -30.47 -36.34
N ILE A 60 -1.88 -29.77 -36.17
CA ILE A 60 -1.64 -28.40 -36.64
C ILE A 60 -0.44 -28.36 -37.58
N ASP A 61 -0.45 -27.46 -38.55
CA ASP A 61 0.61 -27.39 -39.57
C ASP A 61 1.88 -26.69 -39.06
N ASN A 62 1.72 -25.64 -38.24
CA ASN A 62 2.82 -24.84 -37.72
C ASN A 62 2.48 -24.28 -36.33
N LEU A 63 3.22 -24.70 -35.31
CA LEU A 63 3.03 -24.26 -33.92
C LEU A 63 3.42 -22.79 -33.70
N TYR A 64 4.32 -22.24 -34.53
CA TYR A 64 4.80 -20.86 -34.45
C TYR A 64 3.97 -19.87 -35.29
N ASP A 65 2.90 -20.32 -35.93
CA ASP A 65 1.95 -19.43 -36.61
C ASP A 65 1.32 -18.46 -35.59
N PRO A 66 1.18 -17.15 -35.90
CA PRO A 66 0.54 -16.19 -35.01
C PRO A 66 -0.85 -16.60 -34.49
N ARG A 67 -1.55 -17.46 -35.24
CA ARG A 67 -2.85 -18.03 -34.85
C ARG A 67 -2.76 -19.02 -33.69
N HIS A 68 -1.57 -19.56 -33.40
CA HIS A 68 -1.33 -20.59 -32.38
C HIS A 68 -0.45 -20.08 -31.21
N ILE A 69 -0.26 -18.77 -31.06
CA ILE A 69 0.59 -18.19 -30.00
C ILE A 69 0.16 -18.68 -28.60
N GLU A 70 -1.15 -18.70 -28.33
CA GLU A 70 -1.69 -19.22 -27.06
C GLU A 70 -1.38 -20.71 -26.86
N ILE A 71 -1.54 -21.52 -27.91
CA ILE A 71 -1.27 -22.96 -27.86
C ILE A 71 0.21 -23.21 -27.59
N LEU A 72 1.10 -22.51 -28.31
CA LEU A 72 2.55 -22.56 -28.09
C LEU A 72 2.89 -22.18 -26.64
N HIS A 73 2.28 -21.13 -26.12
CA HIS A 73 2.46 -20.71 -24.72
C HIS A 73 2.09 -21.82 -23.75
N HIS A 74 0.88 -22.39 -23.86
CA HIS A 74 0.42 -23.45 -22.98
C HIS A 74 1.26 -24.74 -23.12
N VAL A 75 1.72 -25.11 -24.32
CA VAL A 75 2.61 -26.26 -24.52
C VAL A 75 3.92 -26.05 -23.75
N ASN A 76 4.50 -24.85 -23.81
CA ASN A 76 5.72 -24.53 -23.08
C ASN A 76 5.50 -24.58 -21.55
N GLN A 77 4.38 -24.04 -21.05
CA GLN A 77 4.06 -24.10 -19.62
C GLN A 77 3.79 -25.52 -19.14
N ALA A 78 3.08 -26.35 -19.93
CA ALA A 78 2.82 -27.74 -19.62
C ALA A 78 4.12 -28.56 -19.62
N LEU A 79 5.00 -28.38 -20.62
CA LEU A 79 6.32 -28.99 -20.64
C LEU A 79 7.12 -28.61 -19.38
N LYS A 80 7.12 -27.34 -19.01
CA LYS A 80 7.78 -26.85 -17.80
C LYS A 80 7.19 -27.48 -16.54
N ALA A 81 5.87 -27.56 -16.41
CA ALA A 81 5.17 -28.19 -15.29
C ALA A 81 5.53 -29.69 -15.13
N HIS A 82 5.61 -30.43 -16.24
CA HIS A 82 5.97 -31.86 -16.21
C HIS A 82 7.43 -32.11 -15.85
N VAL A 83 8.33 -31.29 -16.38
CA VAL A 83 9.77 -31.59 -16.36
C VAL A 83 10.49 -30.93 -15.18
N LEU A 84 10.10 -29.72 -14.80
CA LEU A 84 10.83 -28.90 -13.83
C LEU A 84 10.18 -28.84 -12.44
N PHE A 85 8.87 -29.09 -12.33
CA PHE A 85 8.13 -29.02 -11.08
C PHE A 85 7.74 -30.41 -10.62
N LYS A 86 8.16 -30.79 -9.41
CA LYS A 86 7.96 -32.14 -8.84
C LYS A 86 7.02 -32.12 -7.65
N LEU A 87 6.10 -33.08 -7.64
CA LEU A 87 5.25 -33.38 -6.49
C LEU A 87 6.12 -33.73 -5.27
N ASP A 88 5.70 -33.27 -4.10
CA ASP A 88 6.38 -33.40 -2.79
C ASP A 88 7.74 -32.68 -2.68
N VAL A 89 8.12 -31.88 -3.68
CA VAL A 89 9.35 -31.06 -3.66
C VAL A 89 9.02 -29.59 -3.89
N ASP A 90 8.43 -29.27 -5.04
CA ASP A 90 8.10 -27.90 -5.43
C ASP A 90 6.66 -27.53 -5.02
N TYR A 91 5.79 -28.53 -4.90
CA TYR A 91 4.40 -28.39 -4.49
C TYR A 91 3.85 -29.69 -3.90
N VAL A 92 2.72 -29.58 -3.23
CA VAL A 92 1.90 -30.72 -2.79
C VAL A 92 0.47 -30.53 -3.28
N VAL A 93 -0.25 -31.63 -3.48
CA VAL A 93 -1.69 -31.61 -3.75
C VAL A 93 -2.42 -31.93 -2.46
N LYS A 94 -3.26 -31.02 -1.99
CA LYS A 94 -4.04 -31.19 -0.76
C LYS A 94 -5.44 -30.64 -0.95
N ASP A 95 -6.45 -31.40 -0.51
CA ASP A 95 -7.86 -31.02 -0.59
C ASP A 95 -8.33 -30.68 -2.02
N GLY A 96 -7.66 -31.25 -3.04
CA GLY A 96 -7.94 -30.93 -4.45
C GLY A 96 -7.39 -29.57 -4.89
N GLU A 97 -6.35 -29.04 -4.22
CA GLU A 97 -5.65 -27.81 -4.61
C GLU A 97 -4.13 -28.04 -4.67
N VAL A 98 -3.46 -27.34 -5.58
CA VAL A 98 -1.99 -27.32 -5.68
C VAL A 98 -1.43 -26.24 -4.74
N ILE A 99 -0.65 -26.65 -3.75
CA ILE A 99 -0.04 -25.75 -2.78
C ILE A 99 1.47 -25.74 -2.97
N ILE A 100 2.02 -24.54 -3.23
CA ILE A 100 3.46 -24.36 -3.46
C ILE A 100 4.23 -24.61 -2.15
N VAL A 101 5.34 -25.35 -2.25
CA VAL A 101 6.29 -25.58 -1.17
C VAL A 101 7.44 -24.58 -1.30
N ASP A 102 7.80 -23.91 -0.21
CA ASP A 102 8.96 -23.04 -0.16
C ASP A 102 10.26 -23.88 -0.19
N GLU A 103 11.11 -23.64 -1.20
CA GLU A 103 12.33 -24.41 -1.45
C GLU A 103 13.35 -24.38 -0.30
N PHE A 104 13.35 -23.32 0.52
CA PHE A 104 14.32 -23.16 1.60
C PHE A 104 13.80 -23.70 2.94
N THR A 105 12.50 -23.56 3.18
CA THR A 105 11.89 -23.84 4.49
C THR A 105 11.00 -25.07 4.51
N GLY A 106 10.63 -25.61 3.35
CA GLY A 106 9.68 -26.71 3.20
C GLY A 106 8.25 -26.35 3.64
N ARG A 107 7.96 -25.05 3.85
CA ARG A 107 6.65 -24.60 4.31
C ARG A 107 5.68 -24.51 3.15
N LEU A 108 4.43 -24.90 3.44
CA LEU A 108 3.31 -24.72 2.52
C LEU A 108 2.97 -23.24 2.41
N MET A 109 2.81 -22.73 1.20
CA MET A 109 2.43 -21.35 0.89
C MET A 109 1.00 -21.27 0.31
N PRO A 110 -0.05 -21.45 1.15
CA PRO A 110 -1.43 -21.37 0.69
C PRO A 110 -1.75 -19.96 0.15
N GLY A 111 -2.52 -19.90 -0.93
CA GLY A 111 -2.89 -18.65 -1.62
C GLY A 111 -1.83 -18.09 -2.58
N ARG A 112 -0.64 -18.69 -2.64
CA ARG A 112 0.37 -18.33 -3.65
C ARG A 112 0.20 -19.20 -4.89
N ARG A 113 0.07 -18.56 -6.05
CA ARG A 113 0.03 -19.22 -7.38
C ARG A 113 1.26 -18.85 -8.19
N TRP A 114 1.71 -19.72 -9.09
CA TRP A 114 2.70 -19.35 -10.09
C TRP A 114 2.04 -18.53 -11.20
N SER A 115 2.77 -17.55 -11.73
CA SER A 115 2.28 -16.67 -12.80
C SER A 115 2.35 -17.34 -14.17
N ASP A 116 1.82 -16.66 -15.19
CA ASP A 116 2.03 -16.99 -16.61
C ASP A 116 1.41 -18.34 -17.06
N GLY A 117 0.38 -18.79 -16.35
CA GLY A 117 -0.35 -20.03 -16.62
C GLY A 117 0.34 -21.32 -16.19
N LEU A 118 1.50 -21.21 -15.53
CA LEU A 118 2.22 -22.36 -15.01
C LEU A 118 1.43 -23.08 -13.90
N HIS A 119 0.69 -22.35 -13.06
CA HIS A 119 -0.07 -22.98 -11.98
C HIS A 119 -1.21 -23.83 -12.51
N GLN A 120 -1.92 -23.33 -13.52
CA GLN A 120 -2.97 -24.06 -14.24
C GLN A 120 -2.40 -25.30 -14.95
N ALA A 121 -1.20 -25.19 -15.52
CA ALA A 121 -0.52 -26.33 -16.12
C ALA A 121 -0.16 -27.42 -15.09
N VAL A 122 0.24 -27.05 -13.86
CA VAL A 122 0.48 -28.00 -12.78
C VAL A 122 -0.84 -28.60 -12.25
N GLU A 123 -1.90 -27.79 -12.10
CA GLU A 123 -3.24 -28.27 -11.74
C GLU A 123 -3.72 -29.32 -12.75
N ALA A 124 -3.56 -29.06 -14.06
CA ALA A 124 -3.93 -29.99 -15.12
C ALA A 124 -3.12 -31.29 -15.08
N LYS A 125 -1.79 -31.19 -14.90
CA LYS A 125 -0.88 -32.32 -14.77
C LYS A 125 -1.26 -33.29 -13.64
N GLU A 126 -1.69 -32.74 -12.50
CA GLU A 126 -2.08 -33.55 -11.34
C GLU A 126 -3.55 -34.00 -11.39
N GLY A 127 -4.28 -33.67 -12.47
CA GLY A 127 -5.70 -34.01 -12.63
C GLY A 127 -6.61 -33.28 -11.65
N VAL A 128 -6.17 -32.14 -11.15
CA VAL A 128 -6.90 -31.27 -10.22
C VAL A 128 -7.80 -30.32 -11.01
N GLN A 129 -8.85 -29.79 -10.37
CA GLN A 129 -9.71 -28.78 -10.99
C GLN A 129 -8.87 -27.53 -11.32
N VAL A 130 -8.71 -27.23 -12.60
CA VAL A 130 -8.00 -26.05 -13.09
C VAL A 130 -8.87 -24.82 -12.84
N GLU A 131 -8.33 -23.84 -12.11
CA GLU A 131 -9.02 -22.56 -11.94
C GLU A 131 -8.74 -21.61 -13.11
N ASN A 132 -9.75 -20.84 -13.52
CA ASN A 132 -9.60 -19.82 -14.55
C ASN A 132 -8.48 -18.83 -14.19
N GLU A 133 -7.67 -18.49 -15.17
CA GLU A 133 -6.68 -17.42 -15.01
C GLU A 133 -7.39 -16.08 -14.76
N ASN A 134 -6.80 -15.26 -13.90
CA ASN A 134 -7.17 -13.85 -13.82
C ASN A 134 -6.37 -13.10 -14.88
N GLN A 135 -7.06 -12.56 -15.88
CA GLN A 135 -6.47 -11.70 -16.89
C GLN A 135 -6.71 -10.22 -16.57
N THR A 136 -5.80 -9.36 -17.03
CA THR A 136 -5.99 -7.91 -16.94
C THR A 136 -6.91 -7.47 -18.08
N LEU A 137 -8.14 -7.05 -17.74
CA LEU A 137 -9.14 -6.57 -18.71
C LEU A 137 -8.91 -5.11 -19.10
N ALA A 138 -8.48 -4.29 -18.14
CA ALA A 138 -8.17 -2.89 -18.37
C ALA A 138 -7.04 -2.43 -17.45
N THR A 139 -6.16 -1.59 -17.97
CA THR A 139 -5.07 -0.98 -17.20
C THR A 139 -4.86 0.47 -17.61
N ILE A 140 -4.69 1.34 -16.62
CA ILE A 140 -4.29 2.73 -16.85
C ILE A 140 -3.43 3.23 -15.70
N THR A 141 -2.38 3.98 -16.00
CA THR A 141 -1.58 4.63 -14.97
C THR A 141 -2.23 5.96 -14.56
N PHE A 142 -2.01 6.41 -13.33
CA PHE A 142 -2.48 7.75 -12.91
C PHE A 142 -1.94 8.86 -13.82
N GLN A 143 -0.69 8.72 -14.30
CA GLN A 143 -0.10 9.67 -15.24
C GLN A 143 -0.96 9.79 -16.50
N ASN A 144 -1.30 8.66 -17.13
CA ASN A 144 -2.07 8.65 -18.36
C ASN A 144 -3.53 9.06 -18.12
N TYR A 145 -4.12 8.63 -17.02
CA TYR A 145 -5.49 8.99 -16.65
C TYR A 145 -5.67 10.51 -16.52
N PHE A 146 -4.79 11.20 -15.78
CA PHE A 146 -4.89 12.65 -15.62
C PHE A 146 -4.56 13.44 -16.89
N ARG A 147 -3.75 12.89 -17.79
CA ARG A 147 -3.47 13.51 -19.10
C ARG A 147 -4.67 13.50 -20.05
N MET A 148 -5.71 12.72 -19.78
CA MET A 148 -6.95 12.72 -20.57
C MET A 148 -7.81 13.95 -20.30
N PHE A 149 -7.59 14.68 -19.21
CA PHE A 149 -8.37 15.87 -18.87
C PHE A 149 -7.94 17.06 -19.72
N HIS A 150 -8.91 17.76 -20.33
CA HIS A 150 -8.65 18.98 -21.11
C HIS A 150 -7.98 20.10 -20.31
N LYS A 151 -8.30 20.18 -19.01
CA LYS A 151 -7.70 21.14 -18.08
C LYS A 151 -7.35 20.40 -16.80
N LEU A 152 -6.08 20.47 -16.42
CA LEU A 152 -5.56 19.87 -15.20
C LEU A 152 -4.98 20.97 -14.31
N ALA A 153 -5.29 20.92 -13.02
CA ALA A 153 -4.76 21.80 -12.00
C ALA A 153 -4.71 21.04 -10.66
N GLY A 154 -3.84 21.46 -9.75
CA GLY A 154 -3.70 20.83 -8.43
C GLY A 154 -3.22 21.83 -7.39
N MET A 155 -3.39 21.47 -6.12
CA MET A 155 -2.93 22.26 -4.99
C MET A 155 -2.26 21.36 -3.95
N THR A 156 -1.17 21.85 -3.36
CA THR A 156 -0.44 21.19 -2.27
C THR A 156 0.51 22.18 -1.62
N GLY A 157 0.90 21.93 -0.37
CA GLY A 157 1.90 22.73 0.33
C GLY A 157 3.35 22.43 -0.04
N THR A 158 3.61 21.34 -0.80
CA THR A 158 4.97 20.80 -0.98
C THR A 158 5.32 20.43 -2.44
N ALA A 159 4.73 21.11 -3.43
CA ALA A 159 4.97 20.79 -4.86
C ALA A 159 6.32 21.27 -5.42
N ASP A 160 6.95 22.27 -4.81
CA ASP A 160 8.11 22.96 -5.39
C ASP A 160 9.28 22.02 -5.73
N THR A 161 9.54 21.03 -4.87
CA THR A 161 10.60 20.03 -5.10
C THR A 161 10.34 19.13 -6.30
N GLU A 162 9.07 18.93 -6.66
CA GLU A 162 8.64 18.04 -7.75
C GLU A 162 8.25 18.83 -9.02
N ALA A 163 8.53 20.13 -9.07
CA ALA A 163 8.12 21.00 -10.17
C ALA A 163 8.60 20.50 -11.54
N ALA A 164 9.83 19.99 -11.61
CA ALA A 164 10.37 19.42 -12.85
C ALA A 164 9.61 18.17 -13.32
N GLU A 165 9.15 17.33 -12.38
CA GLU A 165 8.35 16.14 -12.69
C GLU A 165 6.94 16.53 -13.16
N PHE A 166 6.31 17.50 -12.48
CA PHE A 166 5.00 18.03 -12.89
C PHE A 166 5.03 18.65 -14.29
N ALA A 167 6.07 19.44 -14.59
CA ALA A 167 6.24 20.04 -15.92
C ALA A 167 6.45 18.95 -16.99
N LYS A 168 7.30 17.95 -16.72
CA LYS A 168 7.63 16.91 -17.70
C LYS A 168 6.47 15.93 -17.97
N ILE A 169 5.78 15.50 -16.93
CA ILE A 169 4.74 14.45 -17.04
C ILE A 169 3.39 15.04 -17.41
N TYR A 170 3.02 16.15 -16.79
CA TYR A 170 1.68 16.72 -16.87
C TYR A 170 1.62 18.08 -17.57
N ASN A 171 2.76 18.65 -17.98
CA ASN A 171 2.85 20.02 -18.48
C ASN A 171 2.25 21.04 -17.50
N LEU A 172 2.49 20.82 -16.20
CA LEU A 172 2.02 21.67 -15.11
C LEU A 172 3.16 22.49 -14.53
N GLU A 173 2.96 23.81 -14.49
CA GLU A 173 3.84 24.72 -13.76
C GLU A 173 3.46 24.75 -12.28
N VAL A 174 4.47 24.83 -11.42
CA VAL A 174 4.29 24.97 -9.98
C VAL A 174 4.51 26.42 -9.60
N MET A 175 3.48 27.04 -9.00
CA MET A 175 3.53 28.42 -8.52
C MET A 175 3.48 28.44 -6.99
N VAL A 176 4.53 28.98 -6.36
CA VAL A 176 4.58 29.13 -4.90
C VAL A 176 3.78 30.37 -4.50
N ILE A 177 2.61 30.16 -3.91
CA ILE A 177 1.75 31.24 -3.41
C ILE A 177 2.28 31.70 -2.04
N PRO A 178 2.48 33.02 -1.82
CA PRO A 178 2.88 33.54 -0.51
C PRO A 178 1.88 33.18 0.59
N THR A 179 2.37 32.93 1.80
CA THR A 179 1.52 32.63 2.95
C THR A 179 0.76 33.88 3.42
N ASN A 180 -0.46 33.70 3.93
CA ASN A 180 -1.26 34.79 4.49
C ASN A 180 -0.59 35.51 5.67
N LYS A 181 0.28 34.81 6.40
CA LYS A 181 1.08 35.35 7.52
C LYS A 181 2.53 34.91 7.40
N PRO A 182 3.49 35.68 7.95
CA PRO A 182 4.88 35.25 8.04
C PRO A 182 5.01 33.94 8.83
N MET A 183 5.78 33.00 8.27
CA MET A 183 6.01 31.70 8.88
C MET A 183 7.07 31.83 9.99
N ILE A 184 6.72 31.43 11.22
CA ILE A 184 7.58 31.54 12.42
C ILE A 184 7.87 30.18 13.09
N ARG A 185 7.53 29.07 12.44
CA ARG A 185 7.80 27.71 12.92
C ARG A 185 9.31 27.52 13.05
N LYS A 186 9.74 26.94 14.17
CA LYS A 186 11.14 26.63 14.43
C LYS A 186 11.39 25.16 14.12
N ASP A 187 12.11 24.91 13.04
CA ASP A 187 12.51 23.56 12.64
C ASP A 187 13.83 23.20 13.33
N GLY A 188 13.77 22.20 14.21
CA GLY A 188 14.95 21.69 14.93
C GLY A 188 15.80 20.78 14.04
N GLY A 189 17.07 20.60 14.41
CA GLY A 189 17.91 19.58 13.79
C GLY A 189 17.53 18.16 14.21
N ASP A 190 17.90 17.18 13.40
CA ASP A 190 17.64 15.77 13.66
C ASP A 190 18.49 15.25 14.83
N PHE A 191 17.89 14.40 15.67
CA PHE A 191 18.58 13.66 16.72
C PHE A 191 18.74 12.19 16.31
N ILE A 192 19.99 11.77 16.11
CA ILE A 192 20.32 10.40 15.68
C ILE A 192 20.76 9.58 16.89
N TYR A 193 20.14 8.42 17.07
CA TYR A 193 20.43 7.51 18.18
C TYR A 193 20.99 6.19 17.66
N LYS A 194 21.88 5.57 18.43
CA LYS A 194 22.54 4.30 18.07
C LYS A 194 21.55 3.14 17.86
N ASN A 195 20.47 3.10 18.64
CA ASN A 195 19.46 2.05 18.53
C ASN A 195 18.05 2.59 18.79
N GLU A 196 17.06 1.82 18.35
CA GLU A 196 15.65 2.19 18.41
C GLU A 196 15.13 2.34 19.84
N LYS A 197 15.61 1.51 20.77
CA LYS A 197 15.23 1.60 22.19
C LYS A 197 15.67 2.93 22.81
N ALA A 198 16.88 3.39 22.51
CA ALA A 198 17.39 4.68 22.97
C ALA A 198 16.61 5.83 22.34
N LYS A 199 16.30 5.73 21.04
CA LYS A 199 15.46 6.70 20.32
C LYS A 199 14.10 6.83 21.00
N PHE A 200 13.34 5.74 21.16
CA PHE A 200 12.00 5.79 21.74
C PHE A 200 12.02 6.27 23.19
N LYS A 201 13.05 5.90 23.98
CA LYS A 201 13.21 6.46 25.32
C LYS A 201 13.33 7.99 25.28
N ALA A 202 14.18 8.53 24.42
CA ALA A 202 14.36 9.99 24.29
C ALA A 202 13.11 10.70 23.75
N VAL A 203 12.38 10.06 22.82
CA VAL A 203 11.09 10.56 22.33
C VAL A 203 10.08 10.67 23.46
N ILE A 204 9.95 9.63 24.30
CA ILE A 204 9.03 9.64 25.44
C ILE A 204 9.42 10.69 26.48
N GLU A 205 10.70 10.81 26.81
CA GLU A 205 11.20 11.84 27.73
C GLU A 205 10.89 13.26 27.21
N ARG A 206 11.03 13.46 25.90
CA ARG A 206 10.67 14.74 25.26
C ARG A 206 9.17 15.00 25.31
N ILE A 207 8.33 14.00 25.04
CA ILE A 207 6.86 14.13 25.13
C ILE A 207 6.46 14.44 26.57
N GLU A 208 7.04 13.77 27.57
CA GLU A 208 6.78 13.98 28.99
C GLU A 208 7.12 15.42 29.42
N GLU A 209 8.26 15.96 28.99
CA GLU A 209 8.66 17.35 29.25
C GLU A 209 7.68 18.36 28.63
N LEU A 210 7.29 18.14 27.37
CA LEU A 210 6.38 19.02 26.62
C LEU A 210 4.95 18.98 27.18
N HIS A 211 4.45 17.76 27.46
CA HIS A 211 3.16 17.54 28.07
C HIS A 211 3.09 18.16 29.47
N GLY A 212 4.15 18.05 30.26
CA GLY A 212 4.25 18.70 31.58
C GLY A 212 4.20 20.23 31.52
N LYS A 213 4.65 20.84 30.42
CA LYS A 213 4.51 22.27 30.13
C LYS A 213 3.14 22.63 29.52
N GLY A 214 2.34 21.64 29.14
CA GLY A 214 1.07 21.78 28.45
C GLY A 214 1.18 22.07 26.95
N GLN A 215 2.36 21.91 26.36
CA GLN A 215 2.54 22.07 24.92
C GLN A 215 1.93 20.85 24.17
N PRO A 216 1.02 21.05 23.20
CA PRO A 216 0.48 19.94 22.43
C PRO A 216 1.55 19.30 21.54
N VAL A 217 1.51 17.97 21.45
CA VAL A 217 2.49 17.18 20.70
C VAL A 217 1.80 16.26 19.69
N LEU A 218 2.20 16.37 18.42
CA LEU A 218 1.86 15.43 17.37
C LEU A 218 3.08 14.57 17.05
N VAL A 219 2.97 13.26 17.25
CA VAL A 219 4.04 12.29 16.99
C VAL A 219 3.74 11.53 15.71
N GLY A 220 4.60 11.64 14.71
CA GLY A 220 4.49 10.92 13.44
C GLY A 220 5.32 9.64 13.45
N THR A 221 4.70 8.49 13.19
CA THR A 221 5.39 7.19 13.01
C THR A 221 5.15 6.64 11.62
N ILE A 222 5.95 5.68 11.16
CA ILE A 222 5.78 5.07 9.81
C ILE A 222 4.94 3.79 9.79
N SER A 223 4.59 3.23 10.94
CA SER A 223 3.90 1.92 11.01
C SER A 223 3.03 1.79 12.25
N ILE A 224 1.94 1.02 12.14
CA ILE A 224 0.98 0.80 13.22
C ILE A 224 1.67 0.14 14.42
N GLU A 225 2.54 -0.84 14.17
CA GLU A 225 3.30 -1.53 15.23
C GLU A 225 4.09 -0.54 16.10
N LYS A 226 4.80 0.40 15.48
CA LYS A 226 5.55 1.43 16.19
C LYS A 226 4.64 2.40 16.96
N SER A 227 3.48 2.74 16.40
CA SER A 227 2.47 3.54 17.11
C SER A 227 1.98 2.83 18.37
N GLU A 228 1.71 1.54 18.30
CA GLU A 228 1.27 0.73 19.46
C GLU A 228 2.39 0.60 20.51
N VAL A 229 3.65 0.40 20.09
CA VAL A 229 4.80 0.39 21.00
C VAL A 229 4.92 1.73 21.74
N LEU A 230 4.82 2.85 21.01
CA LEU A 230 4.89 4.19 21.59
C LEU A 230 3.71 4.45 22.55
N SER A 231 2.50 4.03 22.14
CA SER A 231 1.28 4.12 22.94
C SER A 231 1.40 3.36 24.26
N GLY A 232 1.93 2.13 24.22
CA GLY A 232 2.22 1.35 25.43
C GLY A 232 3.23 2.03 26.35
N MET A 233 4.26 2.68 25.79
CA MET A 233 5.25 3.42 26.58
C MET A 233 4.66 4.68 27.23
N LEU A 234 3.83 5.44 26.52
CA LEU A 234 3.12 6.62 27.07
C LEU A 234 2.11 6.23 28.15
N SER A 235 1.37 5.13 27.94
CA SER A 235 0.40 4.61 28.90
C SER A 235 1.06 4.25 30.24
N ARG A 236 2.26 3.64 30.21
CA ARG A 236 3.05 3.33 31.42
C ARG A 236 3.52 4.58 32.17
N ARG A 237 3.61 5.72 31.49
CA ARG A 237 3.92 7.03 32.08
C ARG A 237 2.67 7.79 32.55
N GLY A 238 1.47 7.24 32.33
CA GLY A 238 0.21 7.90 32.68
C GLY A 238 -0.18 9.06 31.74
N ILE A 239 0.46 9.19 30.58
CA ILE A 239 0.19 10.26 29.61
C ILE A 239 -1.00 9.82 28.74
N LYS A 240 -2.11 10.55 28.84
CA LYS A 240 -3.27 10.37 27.97
C LYS A 240 -2.92 10.80 26.56
N HIS A 241 -3.22 9.94 25.58
CA HIS A 241 -2.92 10.20 24.18
C HIS A 241 -3.93 9.52 23.27
N HIS A 242 -3.95 9.92 22.01
CA HIS A 242 -4.75 9.30 20.96
C HIS A 242 -3.85 8.68 19.89
N VAL A 243 -4.30 7.58 19.28
CA VAL A 243 -3.58 6.90 18.19
C VAL A 243 -4.45 6.93 16.93
N LEU A 244 -3.88 7.38 15.82
CA LEU A 244 -4.52 7.44 14.51
C LEU A 244 -3.84 6.45 13.57
N ASN A 245 -4.62 5.52 13.02
CA ASN A 245 -4.10 4.38 12.25
C ASN A 245 -4.61 4.36 10.79
N ALA A 246 -5.20 5.45 10.30
CA ALA A 246 -5.78 5.60 8.97
C ALA A 246 -6.89 4.57 8.65
N LYS A 247 -7.62 4.09 9.67
CA LYS A 247 -8.71 3.10 9.51
C LYS A 247 -10.09 3.73 9.53
N GLN A 248 -10.29 4.80 10.31
CA GLN A 248 -11.60 5.45 10.49
C GLN A 248 -11.48 6.95 10.25
N HIS A 249 -11.58 7.38 9.00
CA HIS A 249 -11.31 8.76 8.60
C HIS A 249 -12.15 9.80 9.35
N GLU A 250 -13.45 9.57 9.53
CA GLU A 250 -14.35 10.53 10.19
C GLU A 250 -13.99 10.75 11.66
N ARG A 251 -13.85 9.66 12.42
CA ARG A 251 -13.45 9.71 13.84
C ARG A 251 -12.03 10.24 14.03
N GLU A 252 -11.13 9.91 13.12
CA GLU A 252 -9.75 10.43 13.17
C GLU A 252 -9.73 11.95 12.95
N ALA A 253 -10.56 12.48 12.04
CA ALA A 253 -10.68 13.92 11.83
C ALA A 253 -11.14 14.65 13.10
N GLU A 254 -12.10 14.10 13.85
CA GLU A 254 -12.53 14.67 15.13
C GLU A 254 -11.37 14.77 16.14
N ILE A 255 -10.54 13.74 16.22
CA ILE A 255 -9.38 13.71 17.13
C ILE A 255 -8.33 14.74 16.68
N VAL A 256 -8.02 14.78 15.39
CA VAL A 256 -7.02 15.71 14.82
C VAL A 256 -7.44 17.16 15.02
N ALA A 257 -8.72 17.46 14.84
CA ALA A 257 -9.28 18.79 15.08
C ALA A 257 -9.10 19.27 16.53
N GLN A 258 -8.90 18.35 17.48
CA GLN A 258 -8.66 18.64 18.90
C GLN A 258 -7.19 18.45 19.32
N ALA A 259 -6.29 18.02 18.42
CA ALA A 259 -4.89 17.74 18.74
C ALA A 259 -4.09 18.99 19.16
N GLY A 260 -4.58 20.20 18.85
CA GLY A 260 -3.94 21.46 19.21
C GLY A 260 -4.34 22.02 20.58
N ARG A 261 -5.09 21.27 21.39
CA ARG A 261 -5.51 21.67 22.75
C ARG A 261 -4.39 21.55 23.78
N PHE A 262 -4.53 22.26 24.89
CA PHE A 262 -3.50 22.31 25.93
C PHE A 262 -3.19 20.90 26.48
N GLY A 263 -1.91 20.50 26.41
CA GLY A 263 -1.44 19.20 26.86
C GLY A 263 -1.87 18.00 26.00
N ALA A 264 -2.49 18.20 24.84
CA ALA A 264 -2.91 17.09 23.98
C ALA A 264 -1.69 16.34 23.39
N VAL A 265 -1.77 15.01 23.38
CA VAL A 265 -0.75 14.15 22.74
C VAL A 265 -1.44 13.24 21.73
N THR A 266 -1.01 13.31 20.48
CA THR A 266 -1.59 12.54 19.38
C THR A 266 -0.49 11.83 18.63
N ILE A 267 -0.65 10.52 18.44
CA ILE A 267 0.22 9.69 17.61
C ILE A 267 -0.48 9.49 16.27
N SER A 268 0.18 9.86 15.18
CA SER A 268 -0.30 9.66 13.80
C SER A 268 0.61 8.66 13.09
N THR A 269 0.01 7.60 12.57
CA THR A 269 0.70 6.62 11.73
C THR A 269 0.66 7.09 10.27
N ASN A 270 1.84 7.18 9.65
CA ASN A 270 2.09 7.73 8.31
C ASN A 270 1.49 9.12 8.16
N MET A 271 0.38 9.23 7.43
CA MET A 271 -0.34 10.47 7.16
C MET A 271 -1.78 10.40 7.68
N ALA A 272 -2.03 9.65 8.76
CA ALA A 272 -3.35 9.63 9.38
C ALA A 272 -3.75 11.04 9.85
N GLY A 273 -5.02 11.40 9.64
CA GLY A 273 -5.50 12.75 9.90
C GLY A 273 -5.20 13.79 8.80
N ARG A 274 -4.73 13.35 7.62
CA ARG A 274 -4.55 14.25 6.47
C ARG A 274 -5.87 14.92 6.07
N GLY A 275 -5.81 16.24 5.87
CA GLY A 275 -6.95 17.05 5.41
C GLY A 275 -7.72 17.76 6.52
N THR A 276 -7.35 17.56 7.80
CA THR A 276 -7.93 18.29 8.92
C THR A 276 -6.88 19.20 9.56
N ASP A 277 -7.18 20.50 9.64
CA ASP A 277 -6.29 21.47 10.27
C ASP A 277 -6.24 21.32 11.79
N ILE A 278 -5.03 21.37 12.35
CA ILE A 278 -4.81 21.35 13.80
C ILE A 278 -4.80 22.80 14.31
N LEU A 279 -5.95 23.25 14.80
CA LEU A 279 -6.09 24.58 15.38
C LEU A 279 -5.56 24.61 16.82
N LEU A 280 -4.72 25.61 17.14
CA LEU A 280 -4.27 25.82 18.51
C LEU A 280 -5.45 26.19 19.40
N GLY A 281 -5.63 25.49 20.52
CA GLY A 281 -6.80 25.59 21.39
C GLY A 281 -7.97 24.68 20.98
N GLY A 282 -7.84 23.90 19.91
CA GLY A 282 -8.87 22.99 19.41
C GLY A 282 -9.90 23.66 18.49
N ASN A 283 -10.62 22.84 17.72
CA ASN A 283 -11.65 23.33 16.80
C ASN A 283 -13.02 23.47 17.51
N PRO A 284 -13.57 24.70 17.63
CA PRO A 284 -14.83 24.93 18.34
C PRO A 284 -16.05 24.37 17.63
N GLU A 285 -16.02 24.23 16.29
CA GLU A 285 -17.15 23.67 15.53
C GLU A 285 -17.30 22.18 15.80
N PHE A 286 -16.19 21.45 15.83
CA PHE A 286 -16.20 20.02 16.19
C PHE A 286 -16.68 19.80 17.63
N LEU A 287 -16.26 20.64 18.58
CA LEU A 287 -16.73 20.56 19.97
C LEU A 287 -18.22 20.88 20.10
N ALA A 288 -18.69 21.91 19.39
CA ALA A 288 -20.10 22.27 19.37
C ALA A 288 -20.95 21.12 18.81
N ARG A 289 -20.56 20.55 17.65
CA ARG A 289 -21.25 19.40 17.05
C ARG A 289 -21.27 18.18 17.95
N ALA A 290 -20.15 17.87 18.61
CA ALA A 290 -20.07 16.76 19.56
C ALA A 290 -20.98 16.96 20.80
N LYS A 291 -21.20 18.21 21.23
CA LYS A 291 -22.07 18.53 22.38
C LYS A 291 -23.56 18.47 22.03
N VAL A 292 -23.96 19.03 20.89
CA VAL A 292 -25.38 19.17 20.54
C VAL A 292 -25.92 18.01 19.68
N GLY A 293 -25.05 17.26 19.01
CA GLY A 293 -25.43 16.21 18.08
C GLY A 293 -25.81 16.75 16.70
N THR A 294 -26.00 15.85 15.73
CA THR A 294 -26.26 16.20 14.32
C THR A 294 -27.69 16.69 14.05
N GLU A 295 -28.62 16.48 14.98
CA GLU A 295 -30.04 16.81 14.84
C GLU A 295 -30.45 18.09 15.59
N ALA A 296 -29.49 18.80 16.20
CA ALA A 296 -29.77 20.00 16.96
C ALA A 296 -30.26 21.16 16.10
N SER A 297 -31.07 22.05 16.69
CA SER A 297 -31.48 23.28 16.03
C SER A 297 -30.30 24.23 15.80
N GLU A 298 -30.36 25.05 14.74
CA GLU A 298 -29.31 26.04 14.46
C GLU A 298 -29.07 26.99 15.65
N ALA A 299 -30.11 27.32 16.41
CA ALA A 299 -30.01 28.17 17.60
C ALA A 299 -29.18 27.51 18.71
N GLU A 300 -29.37 26.20 18.96
CA GLU A 300 -28.61 25.44 19.96
C GLU A 300 -27.16 25.26 19.54
N PHE A 301 -26.93 24.96 18.26
CA PHE A 301 -25.59 24.85 17.70
C PHE A 301 -24.82 26.17 17.82
N ASN A 302 -25.43 27.29 17.44
CA ASN A 302 -24.80 28.61 17.52
C ASN A 302 -24.46 29.00 18.96
N LYS A 303 -25.33 28.67 19.93
CA LYS A 303 -25.07 28.90 21.34
C LYS A 303 -23.88 28.08 21.85
N ALA A 304 -23.81 26.80 21.50
CA ALA A 304 -22.69 25.93 21.86
C ALA A 304 -21.38 26.38 21.17
N LEU A 305 -21.46 26.83 19.92
CA LEU A 305 -20.32 27.35 19.18
C LEU A 305 -19.73 28.60 19.84
N GLU A 306 -20.57 29.51 20.32
CA GLU A 306 -20.11 30.72 21.02
C GLU A 306 -19.45 30.41 22.37
N GLU A 307 -19.99 29.42 23.10
CA GLU A 307 -19.39 28.90 24.33
C GLU A 307 -18.00 28.30 24.07
N PHE A 308 -17.90 27.36 23.12
CA PHE A 308 -16.62 26.71 22.81
C PHE A 308 -15.61 27.63 22.13
N ARG A 309 -16.04 28.66 21.40
CA ARG A 309 -15.12 29.69 20.88
C ARG A 309 -14.36 30.38 22.00
N LYS A 310 -15.04 30.72 23.11
CA LYS A 310 -14.38 31.34 24.27
C LYS A 310 -13.36 30.37 24.90
N VAL A 311 -13.76 29.12 25.11
CA VAL A 311 -12.87 28.07 25.66
C VAL A 311 -11.64 27.85 24.78
N CYS A 312 -11.85 27.68 23.47
CA CYS A 312 -10.75 27.48 22.52
C CYS A 312 -9.81 28.69 22.45
N GLU A 313 -10.33 29.92 22.53
CA GLU A 313 -9.48 31.11 22.49
C GLU A 313 -8.65 31.25 23.77
N GLU A 314 -9.20 30.92 24.95
CA GLU A 314 -8.43 30.86 26.20
C GLU A 314 -7.34 29.78 26.15
N GLU A 315 -7.66 28.57 25.68
CA GLU A 315 -6.67 27.50 25.51
C GLU A 315 -5.60 27.86 24.47
N LYS A 316 -5.98 28.53 23.39
CA LYS A 316 -5.06 28.97 22.34
C LYS A 316 -3.99 29.93 22.86
N VAL A 317 -4.33 30.82 23.79
CA VAL A 317 -3.36 31.68 24.47
C VAL A 317 -2.36 30.83 25.25
N LYS A 318 -2.85 29.89 26.08
CA LYS A 318 -1.98 28.97 26.86
C LYS A 318 -1.07 28.14 25.96
N VAL A 319 -1.60 27.62 24.85
CA VAL A 319 -0.84 26.82 23.88
C VAL A 319 0.23 27.66 23.19
N ARG A 320 -0.05 28.93 22.87
CA ARG A 320 0.94 29.85 22.29
C ARG A 320 2.05 30.17 23.27
N GLU A 321 1.72 30.42 24.53
CA GLU A 321 2.69 30.64 25.62
C GLU A 321 3.55 29.39 25.86
N ALA A 322 2.96 28.20 25.74
CA ALA A 322 3.67 26.92 25.82
C ALA A 322 4.57 26.63 24.59
N GLY A 323 4.50 27.43 23.53
CA GLY A 323 5.36 27.32 22.34
C GLY A 323 4.66 26.85 21.05
N GLY A 324 3.33 26.69 21.05
CA GLY A 324 2.55 26.22 19.90
C GLY A 324 2.53 24.70 19.76
N LEU A 325 2.06 24.19 18.61
CA LEU A 325 2.09 22.76 18.31
C LEU A 325 3.54 22.28 18.09
N PHE A 326 3.94 21.23 18.81
CA PHE A 326 5.21 20.56 18.58
C PHE A 326 5.00 19.30 17.74
N ILE A 327 5.69 19.19 16.59
CA ILE A 327 5.65 18.02 15.72
C ILE A 327 6.93 17.22 15.95
N LEU A 328 6.79 15.91 16.18
CA LEU A 328 7.88 15.00 16.43
C LEU A 328 7.80 13.82 15.46
N GLY A 329 8.66 13.79 14.46
CA GLY A 329 8.85 12.61 13.60
C GLY A 329 9.73 11.56 14.28
N THR A 330 9.26 10.31 14.36
CA THR A 330 10.05 9.21 14.95
C THR A 330 10.98 8.55 13.96
N GLU A 331 10.75 8.75 12.67
CA GLU A 331 11.56 8.31 11.53
C GLU A 331 11.40 9.30 10.37
N ARG A 332 12.33 9.22 9.41
CA ARG A 332 12.14 9.83 8.10
C ARG A 332 11.34 8.91 7.19
N HIS A 333 10.53 9.51 6.32
CA HIS A 333 9.78 8.85 5.26
C HIS A 333 10.66 8.61 4.03
N GLU A 334 10.09 7.96 3.02
CA GLU A 334 10.76 7.68 1.76
C GLU A 334 11.20 8.95 0.99
N SER A 335 10.62 10.12 1.31
CA SER A 335 11.03 11.37 0.71
C SER A 335 10.92 12.55 1.67
N ARG A 336 11.82 13.53 1.48
CA ARG A 336 11.85 14.80 2.22
C ARG A 336 10.58 15.63 2.07
N ARG A 337 9.77 15.34 1.04
CA ARG A 337 8.49 16.01 0.80
C ARG A 337 7.40 15.56 1.78
N ILE A 338 7.51 14.34 2.30
CA ILE A 338 6.57 13.74 3.25
C ILE A 338 6.98 14.06 4.69
N ASP A 339 8.28 14.13 4.96
CA ASP A 339 8.85 14.62 6.23
C ASP A 339 8.40 16.05 6.58
#